data_AF-A0A1E7G971-F1
#
_entry.id   AF-A0A1E7G971-F1
#
_cell.length_a   1.000
_cell.length_b   1.000
_cell.length_c   1.000
_cell.angle_alpha   90.00
_cell.angle_beta   90.00
_cell.angle_gamma   90.00
#
_symmetry.space_group_name_H-M   'P 1'
#
loop_
_entity.id
_entity.type
_entity.pdbx_description
1 polymer ?
#
loop_
_entity_poly.entity_id
_entity_poly.type
_entity_poly.pdbx_seq_one_letter_code
_entity_poly.pdbx_strand_id
1 'polypeptide(L)' 'MGNKGTIRLADVKVLWGRSGNRCALCKTHLIENDNNSDAYLIGEMAHIEGENLSSARYNDMNEFKRNS' A
#
# COMPACT_ATOMS: atom_id res chain seq x y z
N MET A 1 -20.44 6.56 10.79
CA MET A 1 -19.00 6.74 10.50
C MET A 1 -18.36 5.37 10.64
N GLY A 2 -17.93 4.75 9.53
CA GLY A 2 -17.40 3.38 9.58
C GLY A 2 -16.11 3.34 10.38
N ASN A 3 -15.95 2.33 11.24
CA ASN A 3 -14.69 2.05 11.92
C ASN A 3 -13.61 1.85 10.84
N LYS A 4 -12.68 2.81 10.70
CA LYS A 4 -11.46 2.60 9.92
C LYS A 4 -10.67 1.51 10.65
N GLY A 5 -10.70 0.29 10.12
CA GLY A 5 -10.01 -0.84 10.72
C GLY A 5 -8.51 -0.54 10.81
N THR A 6 -7.96 -0.41 12.01
CA THR A 6 -6.52 -0.27 12.20
C THR A 6 -5.84 -1.57 11.80
N ILE A 7 -4.96 -1.55 10.80
CA ILE A 7 -4.15 -2.71 10.41
C ILE A 7 -3.15 -3.00 11.53
N ARG A 8 -3.08 -4.26 11.98
CA ARG A 8 -2.16 -4.64 13.07
C ARG A 8 -0.72 -4.53 12.60
N LEU A 9 0.19 -4.11 13.49
CA LEU A 9 1.61 -4.00 13.18
C LEU A 9 2.24 -5.30 12.64
N ALA A 10 1.77 -6.45 13.14
CA ALA A 10 2.22 -7.75 12.64
C ALA A 10 1.88 -7.96 11.15
N ASP A 11 0.67 -7.58 10.74
CA ASP A 11 0.22 -7.71 9.35
C ASP A 11 0.98 -6.74 8.44
N VAL A 12 1.25 -5.52 8.93
CA VAL A 12 2.13 -4.55 8.23
C VAL A 12 3.51 -5.15 7.98
N LYS A 13 4.14 -5.76 8.99
CA LYS A 13 5.47 -6.39 8.83
C LYS A 13 5.44 -7.54 7.82
N VAL A 14 4.40 -8.37 7.85
CA VAL A 14 4.23 -9.46 6.87
C VAL A 14 4.05 -8.91 5.46
N LEU A 15 3.25 -7.84 5.29
CA LEU A 15 3.02 -7.21 4.00
C LEU A 15 4.34 -6.70 3.39
N TRP A 16 5.10 -5.90 4.15
CA TRP A 16 6.40 -5.37 3.71
C TRP A 16 7.42 -6.49 3.46
N GLY A 17 7.44 -7.53 4.30
CA GLY A 17 8.30 -8.69 4.11
C GLY A 17 7.98 -9.45 2.81
N ARG A 18 6.70 -9.66 2.49
CA ARG A 18 6.26 -10.34 1.26
C ARG A 18 6.46 -9.50 0.00
N SER A 19 6.32 -8.17 0.10
CA SER A 19 6.62 -7.23 -0.98
C SER A 19 8.10 -7.25 -1.35
N GLY A 20 8.97 -7.66 -0.42
CA GLY A 20 10.41 -7.73 -0.65
C GLY A 20 10.96 -6.36 -1.02
N ASN A 21 10.61 -5.34 -0.24
CA ASN A 21 10.96 -3.92 -0.43
C ASN A 21 10.66 -3.30 -1.80
N ARG A 22 9.67 -3.83 -2.54
CA ARG A 22 9.35 -3.36 -3.89
C ARG A 22 7.88 -3.01 -4.07
N CYS A 23 7.63 -1.96 -4.87
CA CYS A 23 6.28 -1.58 -5.26
C CYS A 23 5.58 -2.73 -6.01
N ALA A 24 4.34 -3.04 -5.65
CA ALA A 24 3.56 -4.08 -6.32
C ALA A 24 3.28 -3.76 -7.81
N LEU A 25 3.22 -2.47 -8.17
CA LEU A 25 2.95 -1.99 -9.54
C LEU A 25 4.23 -1.84 -10.36
N CYS A 26 5.11 -0.89 -10.00
CA CYS A 26 6.29 -0.53 -10.79
C CYS A 26 7.57 -1.29 -10.43
N LYS A 27 7.55 -2.12 -9.37
CA LYS A 27 8.70 -2.92 -8.88
C LYS A 27 9.91 -2.11 -8.39
N THR A 28 9.81 -0.78 -8.30
CA THR A 28 10.83 0.09 -7.71
C THR A 28 11.08 -0.25 -6.25
N HIS A 29 12.33 -0.13 -5.81
CA HIS A 29 12.71 -0.25 -4.40
C HIS A 29 12.05 0.85 -3.56
N LEU A 30 11.50 0.48 -2.41
CA LEU A 30 10.74 1.39 -1.54
C LEU A 30 11.55 1.92 -0.35
N ILE A 31 12.83 1.59 -0.30
CA ILE A 31 13.77 2.09 0.69
C ILE A 31 14.85 2.84 -0.08
N GLU A 32 15.06 4.09 0.29
CA GLU A 32 16.15 4.92 -0.21
C GLU A 32 17.15 5.15 0.91
N ASN A 33 18.40 5.39 0.53
CA ASN A 33 19.46 5.74 1.46
C ASN A 33 20.24 6.91 0.84
N ASP A 34 20.27 8.05 1.52
CA ASP A 34 21.22 9.09 1.14
C ASP A 34 22.58 8.68 1.73
N ASN A 35 23.68 9.04 1.06
CA ASN A 35 25.03 8.59 1.37
C ASN A 35 25.51 8.94 2.80
N ASN A 36 24.71 9.68 3.57
CA ASN A 36 25.01 10.15 4.91
C ASN A 36 23.81 10.08 5.89
N SER A 37 22.71 9.40 5.53
CA SER A 37 21.52 9.29 6.38
C SER A 37 21.12 7.85 6.65
N ASP A 38 20.21 7.67 7.61
CA ASP A 38 19.56 6.38 7.82
C ASP A 38 18.59 6.09 6.66
N ALA A 39 18.44 4.81 6.34
CA ALA A 39 17.52 4.38 5.30
C ALA A 39 16.07 4.78 5.64
N TYR A 40 15.35 5.35 4.67
CA TYR A 40 13.98 5.81 4.83
C TYR A 40 13.04 5.22 3.77
N LEU A 41 11.76 5.14 4.11
CA LEU A 41 10.72 4.64 3.22
C LEU A 41 10.28 5.74 2.25
N ILE A 42 10.22 5.40 0.96
CA ILE A 42 9.75 6.30 -0.12
C ILE A 42 8.40 5.86 -0.71
N GLY A 43 7.61 5.09 0.03
CA GLY A 43 6.30 4.63 -0.41
C GLY A 43 5.36 4.30 0.73
N GLU A 44 4.10 4.07 0.39
CA GLU A 44 3.01 3.79 1.31
C GLU A 44 2.32 2.45 1.03
N MET A 45 1.55 1.98 2.01
CA MET A 45 0.67 0.83 1.83
C MET A 45 -0.63 1.30 1.19
N ALA A 46 -0.97 0.73 0.03
CA ALA A 46 -2.20 1.06 -0.69
C ALA A 46 -3.09 -0.16 -0.86
N HIS A 47 -4.41 0.07 -0.90
CA HIS A 47 -5.36 -0.94 -1.32
C HIS A 47 -5.39 -0.98 -2.85
N ILE A 48 -5.20 -2.17 -3.45
CA ILE A 48 -5.32 -2.35 -4.90
C ILE A 48 -6.78 -2.57 -5.24
N GLU A 49 -7.44 -1.54 -5.75
CA GLU A 49 -8.81 -1.59 -6.25
C GLU A 49 -8.83 -1.51 -7.78
N GLY A 50 -9.74 -2.27 -8.40
CA GLY A 50 -9.96 -2.25 -9.82
C GLY A 50 -10.91 -1.12 -10.21
N GLU A 51 -10.53 -0.32 -11.21
CA GLU A 51 -11.32 0.83 -11.64
C GLU A 51 -12.63 0.42 -12.34
N ASN A 52 -12.58 -0.62 -13.17
CA ASN A 52 -13.72 -1.04 -13.99
C ASN A 52 -14.55 -2.13 -13.32
N LEU A 53 -15.86 -2.16 -13.58
CA LEU A 53 -16.82 -3.13 -13.02
C LEU A 53 -16.40 -4.60 -13.19
N SER A 54 -15.70 -4.91 -14.28
CA SER A 54 -15.20 -6.26 -14.61
C SER A 54 -13.84 -6.60 -13.99
N SER A 55 -13.22 -5.67 -13.27
CA SER A 55 -11.90 -5.86 -12.69
C SER A 55 -11.96 -6.80 -11.48
N ALA A 56 -10.93 -7.64 -11.30
CA ALA A 56 -10.88 -8.62 -10.21
C ALA A 56 -10.98 -8.03 -8.78
N ARG A 57 -10.70 -6.73 -8.63
CA ARG A 57 -10.77 -5.99 -7.35
C ARG A 57 -11.72 -4.79 -7.45
N TYR A 58 -12.73 -4.84 -8.31
CA TYR A 58 -13.73 -3.76 -8.40
C TYR A 58 -14.47 -3.61 -7.08
N ASN A 59 -14.63 -2.35 -6.67
CA ASN A 59 -15.36 -1.96 -5.48
C ASN A 59 -16.34 -0.83 -5.88
N ASP A 60 -17.61 -0.95 -5.51
CA ASP A 60 -18.65 0.04 -5.86
C ASP A 60 -18.64 1.28 -4.95
N MET A 61 -17.64 1.38 -4.07
CA MET A 61 -17.42 2.50 -3.17
C MET A 61 -17.13 3.79 -3.94
N ASN A 62 -17.70 4.91 -3.48
CA ASN A 62 -17.45 6.21 -4.12
C ASN A 62 -15.97 6.61 -4.03
N GLU A 63 -15.50 7.43 -4.97
CA GLU A 63 -14.12 7.89 -5.06
C GLU A 63 -13.55 8.50 -3.77
N PHE A 64 -14.37 9.28 -3.06
CA PHE A 64 -13.97 9.87 -1.79
C PHE A 64 -13.65 8.81 -0.71
N LYS A 65 -14.40 7.71 -0.67
CA LYS A 65 -14.18 6.59 0.25
C LYS A 65 -13.07 5.65 -0.19
N ARG A 66 -12.64 5.67 -1.45
CA ARG A 66 -11.55 4.81 -1.95
C ARG A 66 -10.19 5.17 -1.35
N ASN A 67 -9.96 6.46 -1.09
CA ASN A 67 -8.69 6.98 -0.55
C ASN A 67 -8.78 7.45 0.92
N SER A 68 -9.88 7.13 1.62
CA SER A 68 -10.13 7.57 3.01
C SER A 68 -9.84 6.50 4.05
#